data_AF-A0A7S1HRE8-F1
#
_entry.id   AF-A0A7S1HRE8-F1
#
_cell.length_a   1.000
_cell.length_b   1.000
_cell.length_c   1.000
_cell.angle_alpha   90.00
_cell.angle_beta   90.00
_cell.angle_gamma   90.00
#
_symmetry.space_group_name_H-M   'P 1'
#
loop_
_entity.id
_entity.type
_entity.pdbx_description
1 polymer ?
#
loop_
_entity_poly.entity_id
_entity_poly.type
_entity_poly.pdbx_seq_one_letter_code
_entity_poly.pdbx_strand_id
1 'polypeptide(L)'
;APMSSVAAALAEKGIHADRDGLHLLPPEQLQSSVALQEECKEFLSKTKQFNEIVADFIGVMESKSKVIEAEKLKAIGLANRVDSEREVRKRKQLELQAMINEKKAELERLSAQHDSLTRVEAEQKALIEKLTNNE
;
A
#
# COMPACT_ATOMS: atom_id res chain seq x y z
N ALA A 1 31.52 -63.84 45.87
CA ALA A 1 32.80 -63.17 45.55
C ALA A 1 32.89 -61.86 46.34
N PRO A 2 34.04 -61.55 46.98
CA PRO A 2 34.21 -60.42 47.89
C PRO A 2 33.98 -59.02 47.26
N MET A 3 33.94 -58.94 45.92
CA MET A 3 33.73 -57.70 45.16
C MET A 3 32.35 -57.05 45.37
N SER A 4 31.30 -57.81 45.68
CA SER A 4 29.95 -57.25 45.92
C SER A 4 29.84 -56.51 47.27
N SER A 5 30.59 -56.93 48.28
CA SER A 5 30.62 -56.29 49.59
C SER A 5 31.36 -54.95 49.57
N VAL A 6 32.43 -54.84 48.78
CA VAL A 6 33.21 -53.61 48.63
C VAL A 6 32.44 -52.56 47.82
N ALA A 7 31.75 -52.97 46.75
CA ALA A 7 30.91 -52.08 45.96
C ALA A 7 29.74 -51.49 46.78
N ALA A 8 29.11 -52.30 47.66
CA ALA A 8 28.06 -51.83 48.54
C ALA A 8 28.57 -50.86 49.62
N ALA A 9 29.74 -51.12 50.22
CA ALA A 9 30.36 -50.23 51.19
C ALA A 9 30.81 -48.89 50.56
N LEU A 10 31.26 -48.93 49.30
CA LEU A 10 31.59 -47.73 48.53
C LEU A 10 30.32 -46.93 48.20
N ALA A 11 29.23 -47.59 47.81
CA ALA A 11 27.95 -46.94 47.53
C ALA A 11 27.36 -46.26 48.78
N GLU A 12 27.50 -46.86 49.97
CA GLU A 12 27.12 -46.24 51.25
C GLU A 12 27.93 -44.98 51.59
N LYS A 13 29.15 -44.87 51.03
CA LYS A 13 29.99 -43.67 51.09
C LYS A 13 29.80 -42.74 49.89
N GLY A 14 28.82 -43.01 49.02
CA GLY A 14 28.49 -42.20 47.84
C GLY A 14 29.32 -42.49 46.59
N ILE A 15 30.14 -43.55 46.59
CA ILE A 15 31.01 -43.92 45.48
C ILE A 15 30.45 -45.16 44.77
N HIS A 16 30.04 -45.00 43.53
CA HIS A 16 29.38 -46.01 42.71
C HIS A 16 30.38 -46.52 41.66
N ALA A 17 30.69 -47.82 41.69
CA ALA A 17 31.63 -48.44 40.74
C ALA A 17 30.87 -49.12 39.59
N ASP A 18 31.32 -48.90 38.35
CA ASP A 18 30.84 -49.58 37.13
C ASP A 18 32.04 -50.04 36.27
N ARG A 19 31.80 -50.72 35.14
CA ARG A 19 32.83 -51.13 34.15
C ARG A 19 33.69 -49.96 33.66
N ASP A 20 33.15 -48.75 33.65
CA ASP A 20 33.80 -47.56 33.12
C ASP A 20 34.55 -46.74 34.19
N GLY A 21 34.43 -47.09 35.48
CA GLY A 21 35.19 -46.45 36.55
C GLY A 21 34.41 -46.24 37.86
N LEU A 22 34.97 -45.38 38.73
CA LEU A 22 34.34 -44.93 39.98
C LEU A 22 33.62 -43.60 39.74
N HIS A 23 32.35 -43.54 40.12
CA HIS A 23 31.46 -42.39 39.93
C HIS A 23 30.91 -41.90 41.27
N LEU A 24 30.71 -40.60 41.40
CA LEU A 24 30.10 -39.99 42.60
C LEU A 24 28.57 -40.04 42.57
N LEU A 25 27.98 -40.34 41.41
CA LEU A 25 26.56 -40.60 41.21
C LEU A 25 26.36 -42.02 40.66
N PRO A 26 25.19 -42.64 40.88
CA PRO A 26 24.81 -43.86 40.18
C PRO A 26 24.95 -43.66 38.66
N PRO A 27 25.59 -44.59 37.92
CA PRO A 27 25.83 -44.47 36.48
C PRO A 27 24.57 -44.14 35.67
N GLU A 28 23.42 -44.71 36.04
CA GLU A 28 22.11 -44.42 35.43
C GLU A 28 21.69 -42.94 35.60
N GLN A 29 21.91 -42.37 36.79
CA GLN A 29 21.59 -40.97 37.07
C GLN A 29 22.56 -40.01 36.37
N LEU A 30 23.83 -40.40 36.24
CA LEU A 30 24.82 -39.65 35.47
C LEU A 30 24.45 -39.59 33.98
N GLN A 31 24.11 -40.74 33.39
CA GLN A 31 23.66 -40.82 31.99
C GLN A 31 22.38 -40.01 31.77
N SER A 32 21.40 -40.11 32.67
CA SER A 32 20.17 -39.32 32.62
C SER A 32 20.43 -37.82 32.73
N SER A 33 21.37 -37.41 33.60
CA SER A 33 21.75 -36.01 33.74
C SER A 33 22.44 -35.45 32.49
N VAL A 34 23.27 -36.26 31.82
CA VAL A 34 23.92 -35.86 30.56
C VAL A 34 22.91 -35.78 29.42
N ALA A 35 22.00 -36.75 29.31
CA ALA A 35 20.91 -36.73 28.34
C ALA A 35 20.02 -35.48 28.52
N LEU A 36 19.62 -35.19 29.76
CA LEU A 36 18.83 -34.00 30.09
C LEU A 36 19.58 -32.71 29.72
N GLN A 37 20.89 -32.65 29.95
CA GLN A 37 21.71 -31.50 29.58
C GLN A 37 21.71 -31.28 28.05
N GLU A 38 21.86 -32.34 27.26
CA GLU A 38 21.82 -32.25 25.79
C GLU A 38 20.42 -31.85 25.28
N GLU A 39 19.35 -32.45 25.82
CA GLU A 39 17.98 -32.05 25.48
C GLU A 39 17.71 -30.57 25.81
N CYS A 40 18.21 -30.09 26.94
CA CYS A 40 18.11 -28.68 27.32
C CYS A 40 18.87 -27.77 26.35
N LYS A 41 20.06 -28.17 25.87
CA LYS A 41 20.80 -27.43 24.85
C LYS A 41 20.05 -27.39 23.52
N GLU A 42 19.51 -28.53 23.08
CA GLU A 42 18.70 -28.60 21.87
C GLU A 42 17.44 -27.74 21.97
N PHE A 43 16.75 -27.79 23.09
CA PHE A 43 15.57 -26.97 23.35
C PHE A 43 15.91 -25.49 23.24
N LEU A 44 16.97 -25.04 23.92
CA LEU A 44 17.44 -23.65 23.83
C LEU A 44 17.80 -23.25 22.39
N SER A 45 18.43 -24.14 21.62
CA SER A 45 18.75 -23.89 20.22
C SER A 45 17.49 -23.72 19.37
N LYS A 46 16.52 -24.64 19.52
CA LYS A 46 15.24 -24.58 18.81
C LYS A 46 14.45 -23.33 19.19
N THR A 47 14.45 -22.93 20.46
CA THR A 47 13.83 -21.69 20.93
C THR A 47 14.48 -20.45 20.30
N LYS A 48 15.81 -20.42 20.17
CA LYS A 48 16.49 -19.31 19.49
C LYS A 48 16.11 -19.21 18.01
N GLN A 49 16.16 -20.32 17.28
CA GLN A 49 15.76 -20.38 15.87
C GLN A 49 14.30 -19.95 15.69
N PHE A 50 13.40 -20.38 16.58
CA PHE A 50 12.01 -19.96 16.54
C PHE A 50 11.86 -18.43 16.69
N ASN A 51 12.58 -17.83 17.64
CA ASN A 51 12.57 -16.37 17.82
C ASN A 51 13.11 -15.62 16.60
N GLU A 52 14.15 -16.14 15.95
CA GLU A 52 14.70 -15.57 14.71
C GLU A 52 13.65 -15.61 13.59
N ILE A 53 12.98 -16.75 13.38
CA ILE A 53 11.92 -16.88 12.37
C ILE A 53 10.76 -15.91 12.65
N VAL A 54 10.36 -15.75 13.92
CA VAL A 54 9.30 -14.82 14.29
C VAL A 54 9.72 -13.37 14.02
N ALA A 55 10.96 -13.00 14.31
CA ALA A 55 11.49 -11.67 14.02
C ALA A 55 11.49 -11.38 12.51
N ASP A 56 11.95 -12.34 11.70
CA ASP A 56 11.93 -12.24 10.24
C ASP A 56 10.50 -12.11 9.70
N PHE A 57 9.58 -12.92 10.22
CA PHE A 57 8.17 -12.88 9.82
C PHE A 57 7.53 -11.52 10.13
N ILE A 58 7.80 -10.95 11.31
CA ILE A 58 7.35 -9.60 11.69
C ILE A 58 7.90 -8.57 10.69
N GLY A 59 9.19 -8.65 10.35
CA GLY A 59 9.81 -7.76 9.37
C GLY A 59 9.15 -7.82 7.98
N VAL A 60 8.83 -9.02 7.51
CA VAL A 60 8.11 -9.22 6.25
C VAL A 60 6.69 -8.64 6.34
N MET A 61 5.97 -8.90 7.42
CA MET A 61 4.62 -8.36 7.66
C MET A 61 4.61 -6.83 7.64
N GLU A 62 5.56 -6.18 8.31
CA GLU A 62 5.67 -4.72 8.31
C GLU A 62 5.95 -4.16 6.90
N SER A 63 6.86 -4.79 6.15
CA SER A 63 7.15 -4.40 4.78
C SER A 63 5.92 -4.51 3.89
N LYS A 64 5.17 -5.62 3.98
CA LYS A 64 3.95 -5.83 3.19
C LYS A 64 2.85 -4.86 3.60
N SER A 65 2.67 -4.60 4.89
CA SER A 65 1.70 -3.63 5.40
C SER A 65 1.92 -2.23 4.81
N LYS A 66 3.18 -1.76 4.76
CA LYS A 66 3.54 -0.47 4.13
C LYS A 66 3.17 -0.40 2.65
N VAL A 67 3.42 -1.48 1.91
CA VAL A 67 3.06 -1.56 0.48
C VAL A 67 1.54 -1.52 0.29
N ILE A 68 0.80 -2.28 1.11
CA ILE A 68 -0.67 -2.32 1.04
C ILE A 68 -1.26 -0.94 1.30
N GLU A 69 -0.80 -0.23 2.34
CA GLU A 69 -1.33 1.09 2.67
C GLU A 69 -0.99 2.12 1.57
N ALA A 70 0.20 2.04 0.97
CA ALA A 70 0.58 2.89 -0.16
C ALA A 70 -0.34 2.68 -1.37
N GLU A 71 -0.62 1.42 -1.75
CA GLU A 71 -1.52 1.11 -2.87
C GLU A 71 -2.97 1.48 -2.57
N LYS A 72 -3.43 1.30 -1.32
CA LYS A 72 -4.76 1.75 -0.88
C LYS A 72 -4.91 3.26 -1.03
N LEU A 73 -3.92 4.04 -0.61
CA LEU A 73 -3.94 5.50 -0.79
C LEU A 73 -3.96 5.91 -2.26
N LYS A 74 -3.18 5.24 -3.13
CA LYS A 74 -3.23 5.47 -4.58
C LYS A 74 -4.61 5.16 -5.16
N ALA A 75 -5.21 4.05 -4.77
CA ALA A 75 -6.53 3.65 -5.24
C ALA A 75 -7.62 4.67 -4.85
N ILE A 76 -7.59 5.15 -3.59
CA ILE A 76 -8.49 6.22 -3.12
C ILE A 76 -8.27 7.51 -3.92
N GLY A 77 -7.01 7.89 -4.17
CA GLY A 77 -6.69 9.07 -4.97
C GLY A 77 -7.23 8.98 -6.41
N LEU A 78 -7.12 7.81 -7.04
CA LEU A 78 -7.68 7.57 -8.38
C LEU A 78 -9.21 7.62 -8.37
N ALA A 79 -9.85 7.00 -7.38
CA ALA A 79 -11.31 7.03 -7.22
C ALA A 79 -11.83 8.48 -7.09
N ASN A 80 -11.23 9.27 -6.19
CA ASN A 80 -11.59 10.68 -6.01
C ASN A 80 -11.41 11.51 -7.29
N ARG A 81 -10.36 11.22 -8.07
CA ARG A 81 -10.14 11.88 -9.36
C ARG A 81 -11.24 11.54 -10.37
N VAL A 82 -11.62 10.26 -10.48
CA VAL A 82 -12.69 9.83 -11.39
C VAL A 82 -14.03 10.42 -10.97
N ASP A 83 -14.32 10.44 -9.67
CA ASP A 83 -15.57 11.01 -9.14
C ASP A 83 -15.66 12.51 -9.41
N SER A 84 -14.57 13.25 -9.17
CA SER A 84 -14.51 14.69 -9.46
C SER A 84 -14.51 15.02 -10.96
N GLU A 85 -14.03 14.12 -11.83
CA GLU A 85 -13.99 14.34 -13.27
C GLU A 85 -15.40 14.51 -13.87
N ARG A 86 -16.40 13.79 -13.36
CA ARG A 86 -17.79 13.91 -13.83
C ARG A 86 -18.34 15.31 -13.61
N GLU A 87 -18.16 15.87 -12.41
CA GLU A 87 -18.61 17.21 -12.08
C GLU A 87 -17.82 18.29 -12.83
N VAL A 88 -16.50 18.11 -12.97
CA VAL A 88 -15.65 19.01 -13.78
C VAL A 88 -16.12 19.03 -15.23
N ARG A 89 -16.39 17.85 -15.81
CA ARG A 89 -16.86 17.73 -17.20
C ARG A 89 -18.23 18.39 -17.39
N LYS A 90 -19.16 18.16 -16.46
CA LYS A 90 -20.49 18.80 -16.46
C LYS A 90 -20.37 20.32 -16.37
N ARG A 91 -19.55 20.82 -15.44
CA ARG A 91 -19.31 22.27 -15.30
C ARG A 91 -18.72 22.85 -16.59
N LYS A 92 -17.75 22.17 -17.20
CA LYS A 92 -17.14 22.64 -18.45
C LYS A 92 -18.13 22.66 -19.61
N GLN A 93 -19.00 21.66 -19.69
CA GLN A 93 -20.06 21.62 -20.69
C GLN A 93 -21.03 22.80 -20.55
N LEU A 94 -21.46 23.11 -19.33
CA LEU A 94 -22.32 24.26 -19.05
C LEU A 94 -21.64 25.59 -19.40
N GLU A 95 -20.37 25.74 -19.03
CA GLU A 95 -19.57 26.94 -19.36
C GLU A 95 -19.44 27.14 -20.88
N LEU A 96 -19.11 26.06 -21.63
CA LEU A 96 -19.03 26.10 -23.08
C LEU A 96 -20.39 26.44 -23.71
N GLN A 97 -21.48 25.86 -23.20
CA GLN A 97 -22.82 26.15 -23.71
C GLN A 97 -23.22 27.61 -23.48
N ALA A 98 -22.87 28.18 -22.33
CA ALA A 98 -23.11 29.60 -22.05
C ALA A 98 -22.35 30.51 -23.04
N MET A 99 -21.06 30.23 -23.29
CA MET A 99 -20.26 30.97 -24.28
C MET A 99 -20.82 30.84 -25.70
N ILE A 100 -21.28 29.65 -26.10
CA ILE A 100 -21.93 29.44 -27.40
C ILE A 100 -23.18 30.31 -27.51
N ASN A 101 -24.02 30.34 -26.47
CA ASN A 101 -25.25 31.14 -26.49
C ASN A 101 -24.94 32.65 -26.56
N GLU A 102 -23.95 33.12 -25.81
CA GLU A 102 -23.49 34.50 -25.85
C GLU A 102 -23.01 34.89 -27.25
N LYS A 103 -22.16 34.05 -27.87
CA LYS A 103 -21.64 34.30 -29.21
C LYS A 103 -22.72 34.26 -30.29
N LYS A 104 -23.72 33.40 -30.15
CA LYS A 104 -24.89 33.37 -31.05
C LYS A 104 -25.72 34.65 -30.95
N ALA A 105 -26.01 35.11 -29.73
CA ALA A 105 -26.74 36.35 -29.52
C ALA A 105 -25.98 37.58 -30.07
N GLU A 106 -24.65 37.61 -29.88
CA GLU A 106 -23.79 38.64 -30.46
C GLU A 106 -23.85 38.62 -32.00
N LEU A 107 -23.78 37.42 -32.60
CA LEU A 107 -23.88 37.24 -34.05
C LEU A 107 -25.24 37.71 -34.59
N GLU A 108 -26.35 37.31 -33.96
CA GLU A 108 -27.70 37.74 -34.36
C GLU A 108 -27.84 39.27 -34.32
N ARG A 109 -27.32 39.90 -33.26
CA ARG A 109 -27.31 41.36 -33.13
C ARG A 109 -26.52 42.02 -34.26
N LEU A 110 -25.33 41.51 -34.56
CA LEU A 110 -24.46 42.05 -35.62
C LEU A 110 -25.07 41.86 -37.01
N SER A 111 -25.67 40.70 -37.29
CA SER A 111 -26.37 40.44 -38.54
C SER A 111 -27.54 41.40 -38.75
N ALA A 112 -28.39 41.61 -37.72
CA ALA A 112 -29.49 42.57 -37.80
C ALA A 112 -29.00 44.01 -38.03
N GLN A 113 -27.88 44.39 -37.40
CA GLN A 113 -27.26 45.69 -37.61
C GLN A 113 -26.72 45.85 -39.05
N HIS A 114 -26.06 44.81 -39.57
CA HIS A 114 -25.54 44.78 -40.93
C HIS A 114 -26.66 44.92 -41.97
N ASP A 115 -27.75 44.17 -41.82
CA ASP A 115 -28.89 44.21 -42.75
C ASP A 115 -29.56 45.59 -42.75
N SER A 116 -29.69 46.21 -41.58
CA SER A 116 -30.21 47.58 -41.44
C SER A 116 -29.33 48.59 -42.17
N LEU A 117 -28.01 48.53 -41.95
CA LEU A 117 -27.05 49.42 -42.62
C LEU A 117 -27.03 49.23 -44.13
N THR A 118 -27.09 47.98 -44.61
CA THR A 118 -27.14 47.66 -46.04
C THR A 118 -28.38 48.26 -46.70
N ARG A 119 -29.52 48.23 -46.00
CA ARG A 119 -30.76 48.86 -46.48
C ARG A 119 -30.62 50.38 -46.58
N VAL A 120 -30.10 51.03 -45.55
CA VAL A 120 -29.86 52.48 -45.54
C VAL A 120 -28.87 52.88 -46.64
N GLU A 121 -27.79 52.11 -46.84
CA GLU A 121 -26.83 52.34 -47.91
C GLU A 121 -27.49 52.27 -49.30
N ALA A 122 -28.33 51.27 -49.53
CA ALA A 122 -29.06 51.13 -50.80
C ALA A 122 -30.03 52.30 -51.04
N GLU A 123 -30.74 52.75 -50.01
CA GLU A 123 -31.63 53.92 -50.07
C GLU A 123 -30.85 55.20 -50.38
N GLN A 124 -29.69 55.41 -49.74
CA GLN A 124 -28.81 56.54 -50.01
C GLN A 124 -28.25 56.52 -51.43
N LYS A 125 -27.81 55.37 -51.93
CA LYS A 125 -27.35 55.22 -53.32
C LYS A 125 -28.45 55.56 -54.33
N ALA A 126 -29.67 55.06 -54.12
CA ALA A 126 -30.80 55.37 -54.97
C ALA A 126 -31.18 56.87 -54.93
N LEU A 127 -31.03 57.53 -53.78
CA LEU A 127 -31.25 58.97 -53.66
C LEU A 127 -30.19 59.77 -54.42
N ILE A 128 -28.91 59.40 -54.30
CA ILE A 128 -27.80 60.03 -55.04
C ILE A 128 -28.06 59.92 -56.54
N GLU A 129 -28.40 58.72 -57.03
CA GLU A 129 -28.64 58.47 -58.45
C GLU A 129 -29.81 59.32 -59.00
N LYS A 130 -30.88 59.53 -58.20
CA LYS A 130 -31.96 60.45 -58.55
C LYS A 130 -31.53 61.91 -58.60
N LEU A 131 -30.66 62.34 -57.68
CA LEU A 131 -30.16 63.71 -57.65
C LEU A 131 -29.21 63.97 -58.82
N THR A 132 -28.35 63.01 -59.17
CA THR A 132 -27.40 63.13 -60.29
C THR A 132 -28.09 63.09 -61.66
N ASN A 133 -29.20 62.35 -61.81
CA ASN A 133 -29.95 62.28 -63.07
C ASN A 133 -30.97 63.42 -63.27
N ASN A 134 -31.20 64.26 -62.26
CA ASN A 134 -32.10 65.41 -62.32
C ASN A 134 -31.37 66.76 -62.49
N GLU A 135 -30.04 66.75 -62.68
CA GLU A 135 -29.23 67.84 -63.24
C GLU A 135 -28.87 67.52 -64.70
#